data_AF-A0A951N2Z4-F1
#
_entry.id   AF-A0A951N2Z4-F1
#
_cell.length_a   1.000
_cell.length_b   1.000
_cell.length_c   1.000
_cell.angle_alpha   90.00
_cell.angle_beta   90.00
_cell.angle_gamma   90.00
#
_symmetry.space_group_name_H-M   'P 1'
#
loop_
_entity.id
_entity.type
_entity.pdbx_description
1 polymer ?
#
loop_
_entity_poly.entity_id
_entity_poly.type
_entity_poly.pdbx_seq_one_letter_code
_entity_poly.pdbx_strand_id
1 'polypeptide(L)' 'MTITRFGTLVGLAIGAVWAFAGFGDALLTAALAAVGFLVALIVEGRVDVTEFLGHRHDE' A
#
# COMPACT_ATOMS: atom_id res chain seq x y z
N MET A 1 11.81 20.65 1.56
CA MET A 1 11.43 20.07 0.24
C MET A 1 11.09 18.63 0.46
N THR A 2 9.84 18.28 0.80
CA THR A 2 9.68 16.96 1.44
C THR A 2 8.45 16.21 0.97
N ILE A 3 7.25 16.80 1.00
CA ILE A 3 6.03 16.04 0.66
C ILE A 3 5.66 16.11 -0.84
N THR A 4 5.72 17.31 -1.45
CA THR A 4 5.29 17.48 -2.85
C THR A 4 6.18 16.71 -3.82
N ARG A 5 7.50 16.79 -3.64
CA ARG A 5 8.48 16.05 -4.45
C ARG A 5 8.37 14.54 -4.29
N PHE A 6 8.09 14.08 -3.08
CA PHE A 6 7.90 12.66 -2.81
C PHE A 6 6.63 12.16 -3.48
N GLY A 7 5.53 12.90 -3.36
CA GLY A 7 4.28 12.59 -4.07
C GLY A 7 4.44 12.59 -5.60
N THR A 8 5.25 13.51 -6.16
CA THR A 8 5.52 13.54 -7.60
C THR A 8 6.36 12.34 -8.06
N LEU A 9 7.39 11.96 -7.29
CA LEU A 9 8.23 10.79 -7.61
C LEU A 9 7.43 9.48 -7.52
N VAL A 10 6.58 9.35 -6.50
CA VAL A 10 5.72 8.18 -6.33
C VAL A 10 4.70 8.10 -7.46
N GLY A 11 4.01 9.20 -7.78
CA GLY A 11 3.05 9.24 -8.90
C GLY A 11 3.71 8.95 -10.25
N LEU A 12 4.91 9.47 -10.48
CA LEU A 12 5.67 9.23 -11.71
C LEU A 12 6.11 7.76 -11.85
N ALA A 13 6.58 7.14 -10.76
CA ALA A 13 6.98 5.74 -10.75
C ALA A 13 5.78 4.82 -11.05
N ILE A 14 4.62 5.08 -10.41
CA ILE A 14 3.39 4.33 -10.65
C ILE A 14 2.91 4.50 -12.11
N GLY A 15 2.90 5.73 -12.62
CA GLY A 15 2.53 6.02 -14.01
C GLY A 15 3.46 5.38 -15.04
N ALA A 16 4.76 5.32 -14.76
CA ALA A 16 5.74 4.66 -15.62
C ALA A 16 5.51 3.15 -15.70
N VAL A 17 5.30 2.47 -14.56
CA VAL A 17 4.99 1.03 -14.56
C VAL A 17 3.71 0.75 -15.33
N TRP A 18 2.70 1.62 -15.20
CA TRP A 18 1.43 1.51 -15.93
C TRP A 18 1.60 1.69 -17.45
N ALA A 19 2.51 2.57 -17.89
CA ALA A 19 2.75 2.86 -19.30
C ALA A 19 3.54 1.77 -20.04
N PHE A 20 4.44 1.05 -19.35
CA PHE A 20 5.35 0.08 -19.98
C PHE A 20 4.92 -1.39 -19.86
N ALA A 21 4.03 -1.74 -18.93
CA ALA A 21 3.67 -3.14 -18.66
C ALA A 21 2.46 -3.65 -19.47
N GLY A 22 1.65 -2.76 -20.06
CA GLY A 22 0.36 -3.16 -20.65
C GLY A 22 -0.72 -3.39 -19.58
N PHE A 23 -2.01 -3.28 -19.97
CA PHE A 23 -3.13 -3.12 -19.02
C PHE A 23 -3.21 -4.23 -17.94
N GLY A 24 -2.91 -5.47 -18.29
CA GLY A 24 -2.93 -6.60 -17.36
C GLY A 24 -1.86 -6.52 -16.28
N ASP A 25 -0.61 -6.32 -16.66
CA ASP A 25 0.52 -6.26 -15.71
C ASP A 25 0.48 -4.97 -14.87
N ALA A 26 -0.06 -3.90 -15.45
CA ALA A 26 -0.31 -2.65 -14.75
C ALA A 26 -1.36 -2.81 -13.64
N LEU A 27 -2.42 -3.58 -13.90
CA LEU A 27 -3.46 -3.89 -12.91
C LEU A 27 -2.95 -4.83 -11.81
N LEU A 28 -2.13 -5.82 -12.17
CA LEU A 28 -1.49 -6.74 -11.22
C LEU A 28 -0.55 -5.99 -10.26
N THR A 29 0.25 -5.07 -10.81
CA THR A 29 1.16 -4.23 -10.02
C THR A 29 0.39 -3.31 -9.08
N ALA A 30 -0.71 -2.69 -9.55
CA ALA A 30 -1.56 -1.85 -8.71
C ALA A 30 -2.19 -2.64 -7.56
N ALA A 31 -2.63 -3.89 -7.81
CA ALA A 31 -3.13 -4.78 -6.78
C ALA A 31 -2.04 -5.14 -5.75
N LEU A 32 -0.82 -5.47 -6.21
CA LEU A 32 0.31 -5.74 -5.31
C LEU A 32 0.68 -4.52 -4.46
N ALA A 33 0.67 -3.33 -5.05
CA ALA A 33 0.93 -2.09 -4.35
C ALA A 33 -0.14 -1.80 -3.29
N ALA A 34 -1.41 -2.05 -3.59
CA ALA A 34 -2.51 -1.92 -2.64
C ALA A 34 -2.36 -2.90 -1.45
N VAL A 35 -1.94 -4.15 -1.72
CA VAL A 35 -1.66 -5.13 -0.67
C VAL A 35 -0.48 -4.69 0.20
N GLY A 36 0.64 -4.25 -0.42
CA GLY A 36 1.79 -3.73 0.31
C GLY A 36 1.47 -2.50 1.16
N PHE A 37 0.61 -1.61 0.65
CA PHE A 37 0.11 -0.44 1.37
C PHE A 37 -0.75 -0.83 2.57
N LEU A 38 -1.63 -1.82 2.40
CA LEU A 38 -2.47 -2.33 3.48
C LEU A 38 -1.64 -2.99 4.58
N VAL A 39 -0.64 -3.79 4.22
CA VAL A 39 0.31 -4.40 5.17
C VAL A 39 1.10 -3.33 5.92
N ALA A 40 1.58 -2.30 5.22
CA ALA A 40 2.28 -1.18 5.85
C ALA A 40 1.37 -0.43 6.84
N LEU A 41 0.09 -0.22 6.50
CA LEU A 41 -0.90 0.42 7.36
C LEU A 41 -1.15 -0.36 8.67
N ILE A 42 -1.12 -1.69 8.59
CA ILE A 42 -1.24 -2.60 9.73
C ILE A 42 0.02 -2.53 10.61
N VAL A 43 1.20 -2.58 10.00
CA VAL A 43 2.48 -2.52 10.73
C VAL A 43 2.70 -1.16 11.39
N GLU A 44 2.27 -0.07 10.75
CA GLU A 44 2.37 1.29 11.28
C GLU A 44 1.40 1.54 12.46
N GLY A 45 0.56 0.56 12.81
CA GLY A 45 -0.40 0.66 13.93
C GLY A 45 -1.52 1.67 13.69
N ARG A 46 -1.62 2.21 12.47
CA ARG A 46 -2.72 3.08 12.03
C ARG A 46 -4.02 2.30 11.84
N VAL A 47 -3.90 1.00 11.61
CA VAL A 47 -4.97 0.03 11.72
C VAL A 47 -4.69 -0.77 12.99
N ASP A 48 -5.45 -0.49 14.05
CA ASP A 48 -5.31 -1.21 15.31
C ASP A 48 -5.88 -2.63 15.16
N VAL A 49 -5.05 -3.54 14.66
CA VAL A 49 -5.38 -4.97 14.58
C VAL A 49 -5.44 -5.63 15.96
N THR A 50 -4.98 -4.95 17.01
CA THR A 50 -5.09 -5.40 18.40
C THR A 50 -6.56 -5.48 18.83
N GLU A 51 -7.41 -4.57 18.33
CA GLU A 51 -8.86 -4.63 18.56
C GLU A 51 -9.48 -5.90 17.94
N PHE A 52 -8.93 -6.41 16.83
CA PHE A 52 -9.38 -7.63 16.17
C PHE A 52 -8.76 -8.92 16.72
N LEU A 53 -7.54 -8.86 17.28
CA LEU A 53 -6.84 -10.01 17.87
C LEU A 53 -7.08 -10.18 19.38
N GLY A 54 -7.51 -9.13 20.08
CA GLY A 54 -7.67 -9.12 21.54
C GLY A 54 -8.90 -9.86 22.11
N HIS A 55 -9.80 -10.38 21.27
CA HIS A 55 -11.01 -11.09 21.74
C HIS A 55 -10.86 -12.62 21.84
N ARG A 56 -9.62 -13.15 21.90
CA ARG A 56 -9.37 -14.60 22.00
C ARG A 56 -8.33 -15.01 23.05
N HIS A 57 -8.39 -14.42 24.24
CA HIS A 57 -7.95 -15.11 25.46
C HIS A 57 -8.38 -14.28 26.66
N ASP A 58 -9.39 -14.74 27.41
CA ASP A 58 -9.49 -14.61 28.86
C ASP A 58 -10.77 -15.39 29.25
N GLU A 59 -10.60 -16.71 29.37
CA GLU A 59 -11.49 -17.65 30.08
C GLU A 59 -11.15 -17.65 31.58
#